data_AF-A0A819HR59-F1
#
_entry.id   AF-A0A819HR59-F1
#
_cell.length_a   1.000
_cell.length_b   1.000
_cell.length_c   1.000
_cell.angle_alpha   90.00
_cell.angle_beta   90.00
_cell.angle_gamma   90.00
#
_symmetry.space_group_name_H-M   'P 1'
#
loop_
_entity.id
_entity.type
_entity.pdbx_description
1 polymer ?
#
loop_
_entity_poly.entity_id
_entity_poly.type
_entity_poly.pdbx_seq_one_letter_code
_entity_poly.pdbx_strand_id
1 'polypeptide(L)'
;MIILNIFKIKISKLLNKSSLYKGAQYMIKSQVALQKYQFKINRSIQFHFDLVNKTKQYLHVFTLDYPSQLELILDIFQYDKEYELYEQIQKKILTKQTINDDKSVSDQDNNRIKDNLNEVESKL
;
A
#
# COMPACT_ATOMS: atom_id res chain seq x y z
N MET A 1 -1.83 13.37 -14.57
CA MET A 1 -1.87 13.32 -16.05
C MET A 1 -0.65 13.97 -16.73
N ILE A 2 -0.02 14.99 -16.12
CA ILE A 2 1.15 15.72 -16.66
C ILE A 2 2.39 14.82 -16.81
N ILE A 3 2.75 14.05 -15.78
CA ILE A 3 3.94 13.17 -15.79
C ILE A 3 3.86 12.10 -16.89
N LEU A 4 2.70 11.48 -17.05
CA LEU A 4 2.47 10.45 -18.09
C LEU A 4 2.66 11.03 -19.50
N ASN A 5 2.18 12.26 -19.72
CA ASN A 5 2.30 12.94 -21.01
C ASN A 5 3.76 13.37 -21.29
N ILE A 6 4.48 13.85 -20.28
CA ILE A 6 5.92 14.15 -20.39
C ILE A 6 6.71 12.90 -20.76
N PHE A 7 6.43 11.78 -20.10
CA PHE A 7 7.08 10.49 -20.37
C PHE A 7 6.79 10.02 -21.81
N LYS A 8 5.53 10.10 -22.25
CA LYS A 8 5.12 9.80 -23.63
C LYS A 8 5.88 10.65 -24.65
N ILE A 9 5.99 11.96 -24.43
CA ILE A 9 6.73 12.87 -25.32
C ILE A 9 8.21 12.50 -25.39
N LYS A 10 8.84 12.18 -24.24
CA LYS A 10 10.25 11.74 -24.18
C LYS A 10 10.48 10.46 -24.98
N ILE A 11 9.62 9.45 -24.80
CA ILE A 11 9.73 8.17 -25.53
C ILE A 11 9.52 8.34 -27.04
N SER A 12 8.51 9.12 -27.45
CA SER A 12 8.28 9.39 -28.88
C SER A 12 9.46 10.11 -29.53
N LYS A 13 10.10 11.04 -28.81
CA LYS A 13 11.33 11.69 -29.28
C LYS A 13 12.49 10.69 -29.42
N LEU A 14 12.61 9.72 -28.52
CA LEU A 14 13.63 8.67 -28.62
C LEU A 14 13.40 7.76 -29.83
N LEU A 15 12.13 7.42 -30.14
CA LEU A 15 11.79 6.56 -31.28
C LEU A 15 12.14 7.18 -32.63
N ASN A 16 12.04 8.51 -32.75
CA ASN A 16 12.29 9.24 -34.00
C ASN A 16 13.79 9.56 -34.22
N LYS A 17 14.66 9.25 -33.27
CA LYS A 17 16.12 9.37 -33.44
C LYS A 17 16.64 8.12 -34.17
N SER A 18 17.49 8.33 -35.17
CA SER A 18 17.98 7.27 -36.08
C SER A 18 18.96 6.26 -35.46
N SER A 19 19.45 6.48 -34.24
CA SER A 19 20.53 5.68 -33.63
C SER A 19 20.06 4.60 -32.64
N LEU A 20 18.78 4.21 -32.66
CA LEU A 20 18.24 3.31 -31.63
C LEU A 20 18.32 1.84 -32.07
N TYR A 21 18.86 0.99 -31.20
CA TYR A 21 18.93 -0.46 -31.45
C TYR A 21 17.53 -1.07 -31.67
N LYS A 22 17.42 -2.00 -32.62
CA LYS A 22 16.13 -2.55 -33.08
C LYS A 22 15.31 -3.17 -31.94
N GLY A 23 15.96 -3.84 -30.98
CA GLY A 23 15.30 -4.40 -29.79
C GLY A 23 14.62 -3.34 -28.92
N ALA A 24 15.33 -2.26 -28.60
CA ALA A 24 14.76 -1.14 -27.84
C ALA A 24 13.66 -0.42 -28.62
N GLN A 25 13.77 -0.36 -29.96
CA GLN A 25 12.75 0.20 -30.82
C GLN A 25 11.43 -0.61 -30.76
N TYR A 26 11.52 -1.95 -30.77
CA TYR A 26 10.35 -2.82 -30.60
C TYR A 26 9.72 -2.66 -29.22
N MET A 27 10.51 -2.60 -28.15
CA MET A 27 10.01 -2.37 -26.79
C MET A 27 9.21 -1.07 -26.70
N ILE A 28 9.76 0.03 -27.23
CA ILE A 28 9.07 1.32 -27.25
C ILE A 28 7.78 1.26 -28.08
N LYS A 29 7.81 0.64 -29.27
CA LYS A 29 6.61 0.47 -30.11
C LYS A 29 5.51 -0.32 -29.39
N SER A 30 5.89 -1.36 -28.63
CA SER A 30 4.95 -2.14 -27.82
C SER A 30 4.26 -1.28 -26.76
N GLN A 31 5.00 -0.41 -26.06
CA GLN A 31 4.42 0.53 -25.08
C GLN A 31 3.44 1.52 -25.73
N VAL A 32 3.77 2.06 -26.91
CA VAL A 32 2.87 2.94 -27.66
C VAL A 32 1.62 2.19 -28.14
N ALA A 33 1.76 0.93 -28.56
CA ALA A 33 0.62 0.09 -28.91
C ALA A 33 -0.30 -0.16 -27.71
N LEU A 34 0.25 -0.51 -26.54
CA LEU A 34 -0.53 -0.70 -25.30
C LEU A 34 -1.36 0.54 -24.94
N GLN A 35 -0.82 1.74 -25.13
CA GLN A 35 -1.57 2.99 -24.95
C GLN A 35 -2.70 3.16 -25.97
N LYS A 36 -2.48 2.82 -27.25
CA LYS A 36 -3.53 2.86 -28.29
C LYS A 36 -4.68 1.91 -27.95
N TYR A 37 -4.37 0.76 -27.36
CA TYR A 37 -5.35 -0.19 -26.84
C TYR A 37 -5.90 0.16 -25.46
N GLN A 38 -5.61 1.36 -24.93
CA GLN A 38 -6.08 1.85 -23.62
C GLN A 38 -5.82 0.87 -22.46
N PHE A 39 -4.72 0.12 -22.53
CA PHE A 39 -4.36 -0.87 -21.52
C PHE A 39 -5.45 -1.94 -21.27
N LYS A 40 -6.30 -2.25 -22.26
CA LYS A 40 -7.36 -3.27 -22.14
C LYS A 40 -6.85 -4.64 -21.68
N ILE A 41 -5.60 -4.98 -22.06
CA ILE A 41 -4.93 -6.23 -21.69
C ILE A 41 -4.34 -6.15 -20.26
N ASN A 42 -3.96 -4.95 -19.82
CA ASN A 42 -3.26 -4.71 -18.55
C ASN A 42 -4.15 -3.85 -17.65
N ARG A 43 -5.20 -4.47 -17.08
CA ARG A 43 -6.03 -3.80 -16.09
C ARG A 43 -5.20 -3.49 -14.84
N SER A 44 -5.43 -2.32 -14.24
CA SER A 44 -4.71 -1.89 -13.04
C SER A 44 -4.92 -2.82 -11.85
N ILE A 45 -6.13 -3.37 -11.70
CA ILE A 45 -6.52 -4.32 -10.67
C ILE A 45 -7.38 -5.39 -11.36
N GLN A 46 -7.11 -6.67 -11.09
CA GLN A 46 -7.99 -7.75 -11.55
C GLN A 46 -9.23 -7.78 -10.65
N PHE A 47 -10.41 -8.10 -11.18
CA PHE A 47 -11.66 -8.00 -10.44
C PHE A 47 -11.69 -8.78 -9.12
N HIS A 48 -11.02 -9.94 -9.06
CA HIS A 48 -10.94 -10.75 -7.85
C HIS A 48 -10.06 -10.15 -6.73
N PHE A 49 -9.26 -9.12 -7.04
CA PHE A 49 -8.37 -8.46 -6.08
C PHE A 49 -8.87 -7.07 -5.63
N ASP A 50 -10.02 -6.59 -6.10
CA ASP A 50 -10.62 -5.32 -5.66
C ASP A 50 -11.50 -5.53 -4.41
N LEU A 51 -10.86 -5.85 -3.28
CA LEU A 51 -11.53 -6.26 -2.03
C LEU A 51 -11.75 -5.11 -1.04
N VAL A 52 -10.97 -4.02 -1.16
CA VAL A 52 -10.95 -2.93 -0.18
C VAL A 52 -11.63 -1.70 -0.77
N ASN A 53 -12.63 -1.16 -0.06
CA ASN A 53 -13.29 0.08 -0.47
C ASN A 53 -12.28 1.23 -0.57
N LYS A 54 -12.39 2.03 -1.64
CA LYS A 54 -11.51 3.17 -1.95
C LYS A 54 -11.35 4.16 -0.79
N THR A 55 -12.38 4.35 0.04
CA THR A 55 -12.32 5.24 1.20
C THR A 55 -11.51 4.69 2.37
N LYS A 56 -11.30 3.37 2.42
CA LYS A 56 -10.50 2.68 3.44
C LYS A 56 -9.06 2.41 2.98
N GLN A 57 -8.69 2.80 1.76
CA GLN A 57 -7.34 2.60 1.23
C GLN A 57 -6.39 3.70 1.73
N TYR A 58 -5.28 3.32 2.32
CA TYR A 58 -4.20 4.23 2.69
C TYR A 58 -3.13 4.21 1.59
N LEU A 59 -2.90 5.37 0.95
CA LEU A 59 -1.89 5.52 -0.09
C LEU A 59 -0.59 6.05 0.51
N HIS A 60 0.37 5.16 0.77
CA HIS A 60 1.71 5.57 1.18
C HIS A 60 2.47 6.17 0.00
N VAL A 61 3.03 7.37 0.17
CA VAL A 61 3.81 8.07 -0.85
C VAL A 61 5.30 7.97 -0.49
N PHE A 62 6.00 7.05 -1.12
CA PHE A 62 7.46 6.92 -1.01
C PHE A 62 8.14 7.45 -2.28
N THR A 63 9.26 8.15 -2.12
CA THR A 63 10.11 8.57 -3.22
C THR A 63 11.26 7.58 -3.41
N LEU A 64 11.78 7.48 -4.63
CA LEU A 64 12.90 6.58 -4.96
C LEU A 64 14.20 6.93 -4.21
N ASP A 65 14.37 8.20 -3.86
CA ASP A 65 15.57 8.70 -3.18
C ASP A 65 15.49 8.54 -1.65
N TYR A 66 14.35 8.11 -1.11
CA TYR A 66 14.18 7.95 0.32
C TYR A 66 14.86 6.65 0.80
N PRO A 67 15.77 6.70 1.79
CA PRO A 67 16.36 5.49 2.35
C PRO A 67 15.30 4.70 3.11
N SER A 68 14.85 3.58 2.56
CA SER A 68 13.99 2.64 3.29
C SER A 68 14.82 1.89 4.33
N GLN A 69 14.49 2.05 5.61
CA GLN A 69 15.01 1.17 6.66
C GLN A 69 14.22 -0.14 6.64
N LEU A 70 14.93 -1.24 6.51
CA LEU A 70 14.37 -2.58 6.64
C LEU A 70 14.44 -2.97 8.11
N GLU A 71 13.28 -3.17 8.74
CA GLU A 71 13.18 -3.61 10.14
C GLU A 71 13.26 -5.14 10.23
N LEU A 72 14.40 -5.71 9.82
CA LEU A 72 14.64 -7.17 9.83
C LEU A 72 14.55 -7.79 11.24
N ILE A 73 14.70 -6.97 12.27
CA ILE A 73 14.61 -7.36 13.68
C ILE A 73 13.22 -7.95 14.01
N LEU A 74 12.16 -7.53 13.30
CA LEU A 74 10.78 -7.96 13.54
C LEU A 74 10.51 -9.41 13.10
N ASP A 75 11.32 -9.95 12.18
CA ASP A 75 11.17 -11.32 11.68
C ASP A 75 11.77 -12.37 12.64
N ILE A 76 12.51 -11.93 13.66
CA ILE A 76 13.20 -12.79 14.63
C ILE A 76 12.39 -12.81 15.92
N PHE A 77 12.08 -14.02 16.41
CA PHE A 77 11.44 -14.16 17.72
C PHE A 77 12.33 -13.61 18.83
N GLN A 78 11.78 -12.66 19.59
CA GLN A 78 12.44 -12.06 20.75
C GLN A 78 11.51 -12.10 21.95
N TYR A 79 12.11 -12.12 23.13
CA TYR A 79 11.35 -12.04 24.37
C TYR A 79 10.85 -10.61 24.58
N ASP A 80 9.53 -10.49 24.73
CA ASP A 80 8.85 -9.23 24.98
C ASP A 80 8.33 -9.19 26.43
N LYS A 81 8.79 -8.21 27.20
CA LYS A 81 8.38 -7.99 28.59
C LYS A 81 6.93 -7.51 28.71
N GLU A 82 6.41 -6.90 27.66
CA GLU A 82 5.07 -6.30 27.59
C GLU A 82 4.10 -7.16 26.77
N TYR A 83 4.48 -8.41 26.47
CA TYR A 83 3.69 -9.33 25.67
C TYR A 83 2.21 -9.39 26.07
N GLU A 84 1.91 -9.47 27.37
CA GLU A 84 0.52 -9.53 27.86
C GLU A 84 -0.30 -8.29 27.50
N LEU A 85 0.31 -7.10 27.50
CA LEU A 85 -0.35 -5.86 27.11
C LEU A 85 -0.61 -5.83 25.60
N TYR A 86 0.39 -6.16 24.79
CA TYR A 86 0.26 -6.16 23.33
C TYR A 86 -0.72 -7.22 22.83
N GLU A 87 -0.75 -8.40 23.46
CA GLU A 87 -1.72 -9.43 23.13
C GLU A 87 -3.16 -8.95 23.39
N GLN A 88 -3.40 -8.24 24.50
CA GLN A 88 -4.71 -7.65 24.80
C GLN A 88 -5.09 -6.55 23.81
N ILE A 89 -4.14 -5.70 23.39
CA ILE A 89 -4.37 -4.64 22.40
C ILE A 89 -4.74 -5.27 21.04
N GLN A 90 -3.98 -6.27 20.58
CA GLN A 90 -4.23 -6.97 19.33
C GLN A 90 -5.60 -7.66 19.31
N LYS A 91 -5.96 -8.35 20.41
CA LYS A 91 -7.29 -8.96 20.56
C LYS A 91 -8.40 -7.92 20.38
N LYS A 92 -8.31 -6.76 21.03
CA LYS A 92 -9.32 -5.69 20.90
C LYS A 92 -9.42 -5.12 19.49
N ILE A 93 -8.29 -4.91 18.82
CA ILE A 93 -8.26 -4.44 17.43
C ILE A 93 -8.95 -5.45 16.52
N LEU A 94 -8.60 -6.73 16.64
CA LEU A 94 -9.17 -7.80 15.83
C LEU A 94 -10.68 -7.94 16.10
N THR A 95 -11.10 -7.93 17.36
CA THR A 95 -12.52 -7.98 17.76
C THR A 95 -13.31 -6.78 17.24
N LYS A 96 -12.74 -5.56 17.29
CA LYS A 96 -13.38 -4.36 16.75
C LYS A 96 -13.48 -4.40 15.22
N GLN A 97 -12.52 -5.01 14.54
CA GLN A 97 -12.57 -5.22 13.09
C GLN A 97 -13.66 -6.23 12.70
N THR A 98 -13.81 -7.33 13.44
CA THR A 98 -14.87 -8.32 13.20
C THR A 98 -16.28 -7.84 13.56
N ILE A 99 -16.44 -7.06 14.64
CA ILE A 99 -17.76 -6.56 15.09
C ILE A 99 -18.29 -5.42 14.19
N ASN A 100 -17.41 -4.73 13.45
CA ASN A 100 -17.87 -3.74 12.48
C ASN A 100 -18.47 -4.36 11.20
N ASP A 101 -18.22 -5.65 10.97
CA ASP A 101 -18.84 -6.40 9.86
C ASP A 101 -20.10 -7.16 10.32
N ASP A 102 -20.27 -7.47 11.62
CA ASP A 102 -21.52 -8.01 12.18
C ASP A 102 -21.87 -7.40 13.55
N LYS A 103 -23.07 -6.80 13.62
CA LYS A 103 -23.61 -6.09 14.79
C LYS A 103 -23.57 -6.90 16.10
N SER A 104 -23.24 -6.18 17.19
CA SER A 104 -23.50 -6.44 18.62
C SER A 104 -22.56 -7.40 19.37
N VAL A 105 -21.99 -6.92 20.49
CA VAL A 105 -22.22 -7.43 21.87
C VAL A 105 -21.31 -6.70 22.89
N SER A 106 -21.98 -6.12 23.91
CA SER A 106 -21.63 -5.85 25.32
C SER A 106 -20.43 -4.96 25.73
N ASP A 107 -20.76 -3.72 26.10
CA ASP A 107 -19.94 -2.74 26.82
C ASP A 107 -19.92 -2.95 28.34
N GLN A 108 -18.95 -3.70 28.90
CA GLN A 108 -18.68 -3.62 30.36
C GLN A 108 -17.21 -3.48 30.80
N ASP A 109 -16.21 -3.68 29.93
CA ASP A 109 -14.79 -3.56 30.33
C ASP A 109 -14.04 -2.35 29.72
N ASN A 110 -14.75 -1.44 29.05
CA ASN A 110 -14.15 -0.36 28.26
C ASN A 110 -13.51 0.80 29.05
N ASN A 111 -13.69 0.88 30.38
CA ASN A 111 -13.20 2.03 31.15
C ASN A 111 -11.73 1.91 31.56
N ARG A 112 -11.24 0.72 31.96
CA ARG A 112 -9.82 0.55 32.37
C ARG A 112 -8.83 0.63 31.22
N ILE A 113 -9.31 0.49 29.99
CA ILE A 113 -8.48 0.38 28.78
C ILE A 113 -8.28 1.76 28.15
N LYS A 114 -9.28 2.66 28.26
CA LYS A 114 -9.15 4.05 27.81
C LYS A 114 -8.05 4.79 28.55
N ASP A 115 -7.88 4.52 29.85
CA ASP A 115 -6.86 5.14 30.67
C ASP A 115 -5.44 4.74 30.21
N ASN A 116 -5.23 3.48 29.83
CA ASN A 116 -3.92 3.00 29.34
C ASN A 116 -3.61 3.42 27.89
N LEU A 117 -4.62 3.57 27.01
CA LEU A 117 -4.43 4.06 25.64
C LEU A 117 -4.00 5.53 25.63
N ASN A 118 -4.60 6.36 26.49
CA ASN A 118 -4.24 7.77 26.62
C ASN A 118 -2.80 7.94 27.15
N GLU A 119 -2.32 7.03 27.99
CA GLU A 119 -0.95 7.07 28.51
C GLU A 119 0.08 6.72 27.41
N VAL A 120 -0.23 5.77 26.53
CA VAL A 120 0.64 5.40 25.40
C VAL A 120 0.70 6.51 24.34
N GLU A 121 -0.43 7.16 24.03
CA GLU A 121 -0.45 8.31 23.11
C GLU A 121 0.31 9.54 23.64
N SER A 122 0.45 9.68 24.97
CA SER A 122 1.22 10.78 25.59
C SER A 122 2.74 10.57 25.58
N LYS A 123 3.20 9.36 25.27
CA LYS A 123 4.63 8.97 25.27
C LYS A 123 5.22 8.80 23.87
N LEU A 124 4.41 9.02 22.82
CA LEU A 124 4.81 9.12 21.41
C LEU A 124 4.93 10.60 21.01
#